data_AF-N9VBU3-F1
#
_entry.id   AF-N9VBU3-F1
#
_cell.length_a   1.000
_cell.length_b   1.000
_cell.length_c   1.000
_cell.angle_alpha   90.00
_cell.angle_beta   90.00
_cell.angle_gamma   90.00
#
_symmetry.space_group_name_H-M   'P 1'
#
loop_
_entity.id
_entity.type
_entity.pdbx_description
1 polymer ?
#
loop_
_entity_poly.entity_id
_entity_poly.type
_entity_poly.pdbx_seq_one_letter_code
_entity_poly.pdbx_strand_id
1 'polypeptide(L)'
;MEIIIKDKILNLDKRLNIITLPNQIQVYYDISNLKVNDQVELYVYWISPKKALGFKSYKELQLFCSLKQFELWSNLNDLHNILTLKNDYKEIIKAIVSKDFSSLTILLEIERKNVYEVIRVLQPEFTDDKNNFFVC
;
A
#
# COMPACT_ATOMS: atom_id res chain seq x y z
N MET A 1 5.46 -16.62 -4.24
CA MET A 1 6.26 -15.47 -4.68
C MET A 1 6.60 -14.68 -3.42
N GLU A 2 7.84 -14.24 -3.24
CA GLU A 2 8.28 -13.61 -1.99
C GLU A 2 7.52 -12.31 -1.72
N ILE A 3 7.10 -12.10 -0.47
CA ILE A 3 6.40 -10.87 -0.03
C ILE A 3 7.37 -9.75 0.37
N ILE A 4 8.66 -10.05 0.47
CA ILE A 4 9.72 -9.11 0.81
C ILE A 4 10.79 -9.19 -0.27
N ILE A 5 11.24 -8.05 -0.78
CA ILE A 5 12.40 -7.96 -1.65
C ILE A 5 13.49 -7.17 -0.92
N LYS A 6 14.70 -7.71 -0.90
CA LYS A 6 15.87 -7.08 -0.33
C LYS A 6 17.01 -7.05 -1.33
N ASP A 7 17.10 -5.96 -2.09
CA ASP A 7 18.03 -5.85 -3.22
C ASP A 7 18.61 -4.46 -3.39
N LYS A 8 19.65 -4.37 -4.21
CA LYS A 8 20.23 -3.09 -4.64
C LYS A 8 19.47 -2.52 -5.82
N ILE A 9 19.22 -1.22 -5.80
CA ILE A 9 18.60 -0.51 -6.92
C ILE A 9 19.57 -0.48 -8.11
N LEU A 10 19.16 -1.04 -9.26
CA LEU A 10 19.90 -0.94 -10.52
C LEU A 10 19.59 0.34 -11.28
N ASN A 11 18.32 0.76 -11.29
CA ASN A 11 17.88 1.97 -11.98
C ASN A 11 16.68 2.63 -11.27
N LEU A 12 16.51 3.93 -11.48
CA LEU A 12 15.40 4.73 -10.95
C LEU A 12 14.72 5.49 -12.09
N ASP A 13 13.40 5.36 -12.20
CA ASP A 13 12.56 6.25 -13.01
C ASP A 13 11.79 7.21 -12.11
N LYS A 14 12.33 8.43 -11.94
CA LYS A 14 11.76 9.52 -11.13
C LYS A 14 10.42 10.04 -11.61
N ARG A 15 10.11 9.89 -12.91
CA ARG A 15 8.83 10.38 -13.44
C ARG A 15 7.70 9.43 -13.07
N LEU A 16 8.01 8.15 -13.02
CA LEU A 16 7.04 7.09 -12.79
C LEU A 16 7.09 6.52 -11.37
N ASN A 17 7.97 6.98 -10.48
CA ASN A 17 8.17 6.37 -9.16
C ASN A 17 8.46 4.86 -9.25
N ILE A 18 9.33 4.46 -10.18
CA ILE A 18 9.69 3.05 -10.38
C ILE A 18 11.15 2.83 -10.01
N ILE A 19 11.41 1.87 -9.13
CA ILE A 19 12.74 1.28 -8.97
C ILE A 19 12.86 0.05 -9.87
N THR A 20 14.03 -0.13 -10.47
CA THR A 20 14.40 -1.39 -11.14
C THR A 20 15.44 -2.11 -10.30
N LEU A 21 15.15 -3.35 -9.93
CA LEU A 21 15.99 -4.25 -9.15
C LEU A 21 16.63 -5.29 -10.08
N PRO A 22 17.54 -6.16 -9.58
CA PRO A 22 18.09 -7.27 -10.35
C PRO A 22 17.01 -8.13 -11.02
N ASN A 23 17.39 -8.81 -12.10
CA ASN A 23 16.47 -9.60 -12.95
C ASN A 23 15.36 -8.78 -13.65
N GLN A 24 15.52 -7.46 -13.76
CA GLN A 24 14.57 -6.54 -14.40
C GLN A 24 13.22 -6.47 -13.68
N ILE A 25 13.23 -6.65 -12.35
CA ILE A 25 12.03 -6.46 -11.52
C ILE A 25 11.77 -4.97 -11.37
N GLN A 26 10.58 -4.53 -11.74
CA GLN A 26 10.12 -3.16 -11.58
C GLN A 26 9.19 -3.06 -10.38
N VAL A 27 9.49 -2.17 -9.45
CA VAL A 27 8.65 -1.94 -8.26
C VAL A 27 8.22 -0.48 -8.25
N TYR A 28 6.92 -0.24 -8.22
CA TYR A 28 6.37 1.09 -8.01
C TYR A 28 6.49 1.46 -6.53
N TYR A 29 7.24 2.50 -6.22
CA TYR A 29 7.62 2.86 -4.86
C TYR A 29 8.05 4.33 -4.75
N ASP A 30 7.92 4.93 -3.57
CA ASP A 30 8.41 6.28 -3.30
C ASP A 30 9.94 6.37 -3.41
N ILE A 31 10.43 7.03 -4.45
CA ILE A 31 11.87 7.17 -4.74
C ILE A 31 12.43 8.55 -4.43
N SER A 32 11.68 9.39 -3.70
CA SER A 32 12.05 10.79 -3.44
C SER A 32 13.46 10.94 -2.84
N ASN A 33 13.88 9.99 -1.99
CA ASN A 33 15.15 10.01 -1.28
C ASN A 33 16.08 8.83 -1.63
N LEU A 34 15.89 8.18 -2.78
CA LEU A 34 16.69 7.01 -3.20
C LEU A 34 17.71 7.34 -4.30
N LYS A 35 18.79 6.57 -4.34
CA LYS A 35 19.84 6.60 -5.36
C LYS A 35 20.09 5.20 -5.92
N VAL A 36 20.64 5.15 -7.13
CA VAL A 36 21.13 3.89 -7.71
C VAL A 36 22.22 3.31 -6.80
N ASN A 37 22.22 1.99 -6.64
CA ASN A 37 23.01 1.19 -5.71
C ASN A 37 22.61 1.24 -4.23
N ASP A 38 21.59 2.03 -3.85
CA ASP A 38 21.03 1.94 -2.50
C ASP A 38 20.46 0.54 -2.28
N GLN A 39 20.65 0.01 -1.07
CA GLN A 39 20.00 -1.22 -0.63
C GLN A 39 18.59 -0.88 -0.14
N VAL A 40 17.58 -1.55 -0.68
CA VAL A 40 16.19 -1.42 -0.23
C VAL A 40 15.71 -2.74 0.36
N GLU A 41 14.79 -2.63 1.32
CA GLU A 41 13.99 -3.74 1.84
C GLU A 41 12.53 -3.31 1.75
N LEU A 42 11.74 -3.99 0.92
CA LEU A 42 10.38 -3.61 0.58
C LEU A 42 9.43 -4.78 0.78
N TYR A 43 8.28 -4.50 1.35
CA TYR A 43 7.14 -5.40 1.29
C TYR A 43 6.48 -5.21 -0.07
N VAL A 44 6.09 -6.29 -0.75
CA VAL A 44 5.63 -6.21 -2.14
C VAL A 44 4.30 -6.91 -2.38
N TYR A 45 3.47 -6.28 -3.20
CA TYR A 45 2.33 -6.90 -3.86
C TYR A 45 2.66 -7.09 -5.35
N TRP A 46 2.65 -8.33 -5.82
CA TRP A 46 2.99 -8.65 -7.20
C TRP A 46 1.80 -8.45 -8.14
N ILE A 47 1.96 -7.59 -9.14
CA ILE A 47 1.01 -7.41 -10.24
C ILE A 47 1.29 -8.46 -11.33
N SER A 48 2.56 -8.74 -11.58
CA SER A 48 3.02 -9.75 -12.54
C SER A 48 4.43 -10.23 -12.18
N PRO A 49 4.98 -11.27 -12.84
CA PRO A 49 6.29 -11.85 -12.49
C PRO A 49 7.48 -10.86 -12.40
N LYS A 50 7.37 -9.68 -13.01
CA LYS A 50 8.41 -8.64 -13.01
C LYS A 50 7.89 -7.25 -12.61
N LYS A 51 6.66 -7.15 -12.12
CA LYS A 51 6.05 -5.88 -11.72
C LYS A 51 5.39 -6.01 -10.36
N ALA A 52 5.73 -5.12 -9.44
CA ALA A 52 5.17 -5.09 -8.10
C ALA A 52 4.88 -3.67 -7.63
N LEU A 53 4.06 -3.59 -6.58
CA LEU A 53 3.85 -2.40 -5.75
C LEU A 53 4.65 -2.57 -4.47
N GLY A 54 5.47 -1.58 -4.11
CA GLY A 54 6.36 -1.62 -2.94
C GLY A 54 5.80 -0.82 -1.77
N PHE A 55 5.98 -1.34 -0.56
CA PHE A 55 5.52 -0.74 0.69
C PHE A 55 6.67 -0.69 1.71
N LYS A 56 6.67 0.37 2.53
CA LYS A 56 7.70 0.61 3.56
C LYS A 56 7.55 -0.33 4.75
N SER A 57 6.33 -0.82 4.98
CA SER A 57 6.04 -1.71 6.10
C SER A 57 5.03 -2.79 5.74
N TYR A 58 5.04 -3.87 6.52
CA TYR A 58 4.02 -4.91 6.43
C TYR A 58 2.61 -4.35 6.65
N LYS A 59 2.44 -3.35 7.53
CA LYS A 59 1.13 -2.76 7.83
C LYS A 59 0.56 -1.95 6.67
N GLU A 60 1.40 -1.27 5.89
CA GLU A 60 0.97 -0.63 4.63
C GLU A 60 0.50 -1.68 3.61
N LEU A 61 1.26 -2.77 3.43
CA LEU A 61 0.87 -3.87 2.56
C LEU A 61 -0.44 -4.54 3.03
N GLN A 62 -0.58 -4.76 4.34
CA GLN A 62 -1.79 -5.31 4.94
C GLN A 62 -2.99 -4.40 4.63
N LEU A 63 -2.88 -3.10 4.93
CA LEU A 63 -3.95 -2.14 4.65
C LEU A 63 -4.32 -2.11 3.16
N PHE A 64 -3.34 -2.17 2.27
CA PHE A 64 -3.57 -2.27 0.83
C PHE A 64 -4.36 -3.53 0.47
N CYS A 65 -3.95 -4.70 0.96
CA CYS A 65 -4.64 -5.96 0.70
C CYS A 65 -6.06 -5.97 1.27
N SER A 66 -6.27 -5.39 2.44
CA SER A 66 -7.60 -5.30 3.06
C SER A 66 -8.49 -4.29 2.35
N LEU A 67 -7.93 -3.25 1.72
CA LEU A 67 -8.71 -2.28 0.93
C LEU A 67 -8.99 -2.78 -0.49
N LYS A 68 -8.05 -3.46 -1.17
CA LYS A 68 -8.23 -3.83 -2.60
C LYS A 68 -9.49 -4.65 -2.86
N GLN A 69 -9.95 -5.43 -1.87
CA GLN A 69 -11.13 -6.30 -1.99
C GLN A 69 -12.45 -5.56 -2.24
N PHE A 70 -12.53 -4.26 -1.93
CA PHE A 70 -13.75 -3.48 -2.15
C PHE A 70 -13.90 -2.98 -3.59
N GLU A 71 -12.84 -3.07 -4.41
CA GLU A 71 -12.85 -2.67 -5.82
C GLU A 71 -13.35 -1.23 -6.07
N LEU A 72 -13.10 -0.32 -5.13
CA LEU A 72 -13.60 1.07 -5.16
C LEU A 72 -12.72 2.03 -5.96
N TRP A 73 -11.48 1.64 -6.27
CA TRP A 73 -10.50 2.47 -6.97
C TRP A 73 -10.38 2.02 -8.43
N SER A 74 -10.16 2.98 -9.33
CA SER A 74 -10.06 2.71 -10.77
C SER A 74 -8.91 1.78 -11.14
N ASN A 75 -7.82 1.81 -10.37
CA ASN A 75 -6.72 0.85 -10.49
C ASN A 75 -5.95 0.69 -9.16
N LEU A 76 -5.11 -0.33 -9.10
CA LEU A 76 -4.31 -0.63 -7.90
C LEU A 76 -3.21 0.40 -7.59
N ASN A 77 -2.72 1.14 -8.59
CA ASN A 77 -1.72 2.19 -8.38
C ASN A 77 -2.35 3.40 -7.68
N ASP A 78 -3.62 3.71 -7.96
CA ASP A 78 -4.33 4.81 -7.30
C ASP A 78 -4.47 4.54 -5.81
N LEU A 79 -4.92 3.33 -5.45
CA LEU A 79 -4.97 2.89 -4.05
C LEU A 79 -3.57 2.91 -3.42
N HIS A 80 -2.56 2.36 -4.11
CA HIS A 80 -1.19 2.38 -3.61
C HIS A 80 -0.68 3.80 -3.33
N ASN A 81 -0.95 4.75 -4.22
CA ASN A 81 -0.57 6.15 -4.06
C ASN A 81 -1.26 6.82 -2.88
N ILE A 82 -2.54 6.53 -2.69
CA ILE A 82 -3.31 7.01 -1.53
C ILE A 82 -2.66 6.57 -0.23
N LEU A 83 -2.19 5.32 -0.16
CA LEU A 83 -1.64 4.71 1.06
C LEU A 83 -0.17 5.06 1.33
N THR A 84 0.62 5.32 0.28
CA THR A 84 2.09 5.43 0.41
C THR A 84 2.66 6.82 0.16
N LEU A 85 1.94 7.68 -0.58
CA LEU A 85 2.41 9.01 -0.98
C LEU A 85 1.51 10.15 -0.49
N LYS A 86 0.19 10.00 -0.62
CA LYS A 86 -0.76 11.09 -0.34
C LYS A 86 -1.06 11.24 1.15
N ASN A 87 -1.18 10.12 1.87
CA ASN A 87 -1.59 10.09 3.27
C ASN A 87 -0.62 9.25 4.10
N ASP A 88 -0.59 9.49 5.41
CA ASP A 88 -0.02 8.52 6.35
C ASP A 88 -1.02 7.38 6.53
N TYR A 89 -0.63 6.14 6.21
CA TYR A 89 -1.48 4.96 6.37
C TYR A 89 -2.03 4.82 7.80
N LYS A 90 -1.33 5.35 8.81
CA LYS A 90 -1.77 5.35 10.20
C LYS A 90 -3.02 6.20 10.42
N GLU A 91 -3.18 7.30 9.67
CA GLU A 91 -4.37 8.14 9.75
C GLU A 91 -5.60 7.41 9.18
N ILE A 92 -5.40 6.63 8.12
CA ILE A 92 -6.45 5.78 7.53
C ILE A 92 -6.88 4.71 8.54
N ILE A 93 -5.91 3.99 9.13
CA ILE A 93 -6.19 3.00 10.18
C ILE A 93 -6.91 3.65 11.36
N LYS A 94 -6.45 4.83 11.82
CA LYS A 94 -7.10 5.57 12.91
C LYS A 94 -8.55 5.93 12.58
N ALA A 95 -8.82 6.39 11.36
CA ALA A 95 -10.16 6.72 10.91
C ALA A 95 -11.07 5.48 10.84
N ILE A 96 -10.54 4.34 10.38
CA ILE A 96 -11.24 3.04 10.40
C ILE A 96 -11.60 2.64 11.84
N VAL A 97 -10.60 2.61 12.74
CA VAL A 97 -10.76 2.17 14.13
C VAL A 97 -11.74 3.06 14.90
N SER A 98 -11.64 4.38 14.71
CA SER A 98 -12.46 5.38 15.38
C SER A 98 -13.86 5.55 14.76
N LYS A 99 -14.17 4.81 13.69
CA LYS A 99 -15.39 4.96 12.88
C LYS A 99 -15.59 6.40 12.39
N ASP A 100 -14.50 7.08 12.01
CA ASP A 100 -14.56 8.43 11.46
C ASP A 100 -14.85 8.40 9.96
N PHE A 101 -16.15 8.34 9.63
CA PHE A 101 -16.62 8.29 8.26
C PHE A 101 -16.17 9.49 7.42
N SER A 102 -16.18 10.69 7.99
CA SER A 102 -15.86 11.92 7.26
C SER A 102 -14.40 11.93 6.84
N SER A 103 -13.48 11.68 7.78
CA SER A 103 -12.06 11.61 7.48
C SER A 103 -11.76 10.47 6.51
N LEU A 104 -12.38 9.29 6.70
CA LEU A 104 -12.11 8.14 5.83
C LEU A 104 -12.58 8.36 4.38
N THR A 105 -13.71 9.06 4.19
CA THR A 105 -14.19 9.47 2.85
C THR A 105 -13.12 10.28 2.13
N ILE A 106 -12.52 11.25 2.82
CA ILE A 106 -11.52 12.17 2.26
C ILE A 106 -10.20 11.44 2.01
N LEU A 107 -9.69 10.71 3.02
CA LEU A 107 -8.41 10.02 2.96
C LEU A 107 -8.37 8.97 1.85
N LEU A 108 -9.45 8.19 1.68
CA LEU A 108 -9.54 7.12 0.69
C LEU A 108 -10.05 7.57 -0.68
N GLU A 109 -10.50 8.83 -0.80
CA GLU A 109 -11.08 9.39 -2.03
C GLU A 109 -12.27 8.56 -2.56
N ILE A 110 -13.10 8.02 -1.66
CA ILE A 110 -14.27 7.17 -2.00
C ILE A 110 -15.60 7.84 -1.65
N GLU A 111 -16.69 7.40 -2.28
CA GLU A 111 -18.02 7.88 -1.94
C GLU A 111 -18.44 7.48 -0.51
N ARG A 112 -19.12 8.40 0.18
CA ARG A 112 -19.62 8.20 1.56
C ARG A 112 -20.45 6.92 1.74
N LYS A 113 -21.19 6.50 0.71
CA LYS A 113 -22.01 5.26 0.74
C LYS A 113 -21.15 4.01 0.92
N ASN A 114 -19.92 4.01 0.42
CA ASN A 114 -19.00 2.87 0.47
C ASN A 114 -18.21 2.81 1.79
N VAL A 115 -18.01 3.97 2.43
CA VAL A 115 -17.24 4.10 3.68
C VAL A 115 -17.82 3.26 4.81
N TYR A 116 -19.15 3.13 4.87
CA TYR A 116 -19.80 2.29 5.88
C TYR A 116 -19.36 0.84 5.80
N GLU A 117 -19.31 0.29 4.59
CA GLU A 117 -18.91 -1.10 4.38
C GLU A 117 -17.42 -1.30 4.68
N VAL A 118 -16.57 -0.36 4.27
CA VAL A 118 -15.14 -0.38 4.59
C VAL A 118 -14.91 -0.41 6.10
N ILE A 119 -15.54 0.49 6.86
CA ILE A 119 -15.41 0.52 8.33
C ILE A 119 -15.97 -0.77 8.94
N ARG A 120 -17.15 -1.23 8.50
CA ARG A 120 -17.79 -2.42 9.06
C ARG A 120 -16.91 -3.66 8.94
N VAL A 121 -16.23 -3.83 7.81
CA VAL A 121 -15.38 -5.00 7.54
C VAL A 121 -13.98 -4.84 8.13
N LEU A 122 -13.37 -3.66 8.03
CA LEU A 122 -11.97 -3.47 8.42
C LEU A 122 -11.78 -3.08 9.88
N GLN A 123 -12.77 -2.47 10.54
CA GLN A 123 -12.61 -2.05 11.93
C GLN A 123 -12.19 -3.21 12.84
N PRO A 124 -12.84 -4.40 12.82
CA PRO A 124 -12.42 -5.54 13.62
C PRO A 124 -10.98 -5.98 13.35
N GLU A 125 -10.54 -5.90 12.10
CA GLU A 125 -9.18 -6.28 11.69
C GLU A 125 -8.11 -5.41 12.35
N PHE A 126 -8.37 -4.10 12.47
CA PHE A 126 -7.40 -3.13 12.98
C PHE A 126 -7.57 -2.75 14.46
N THR A 127 -8.64 -3.20 15.13
CA THR A 127 -8.81 -2.99 16.59
C THR A 127 -8.21 -4.08 17.48
N ASP A 128 -7.97 -5.28 16.97
CA ASP A 128 -7.41 -6.36 17.79
C ASP A 128 -5.88 -6.35 17.69
N ASP A 129 -5.21 -6.05 18.81
CA ASP A 129 -3.74 -6.00 18.91
C ASP A 129 -3.06 -7.33 18.53
N LYS A 130 -3.82 -8.43 18.45
CA LYS A 130 -3.33 -9.76 18.04
C LYS A 130 -3.33 -9.98 16.53
N ASN A 131 -3.88 -9.06 15.74
CA ASN A 131 -4.06 -9.23 14.31
C ASN A 131 -2.79 -8.93 13.51
N ASN A 132 -1.85 -9.87 13.57
CA ASN A 132 -0.97 -10.17 12.46
C ASN A 132 -1.73 -11.10 11.50
N PHE A 133 -2.86 -10.62 10.95
CA PHE A 133 -3.59 -11.39 9.95
C PHE A 133 -2.84 -11.36 8.63
N PHE A 134 -2.63 -12.56 8.08
CA PHE A 134 -2.19 -12.74 6.71
C PHE A 134 -3.43 -12.64 5.82
N VAL A 135 -3.57 -11.56 5.05
CA VAL A 135 -4.52 -11.46 3.95
C VAL A 135 -3.71 -11.26 2.66
N CYS A 136 -3.67 -12.29 1.81
CA CYS A 136 -3.16 -12.23 0.44
C CYS A 136 -4.33 -12.19 -0.55
#